data_AF-A0A9W6EAE3-F1
#
_entry.id   AF-A0A9W6EAE3-F1
#
_cell.length_a   1.000
_cell.length_b   1.000
_cell.length_c   1.000
_cell.angle_alpha   90.00
_cell.angle_beta   90.00
_cell.angle_gamma   90.00
#
_symmetry.space_group_name_H-M   'P 1'
#
loop_
_entity.id
_entity.type
_entity.pdbx_description
1 polymer ?
#
loop_
_entity_poly.entity_id
_entity_poly.type
_entity_poly.pdbx_seq_one_letter_code
_entity_poly.pdbx_strand_id
1 'polypeptide(L)'
;MPSMKRSQTSLEPSDLGDGNTSGYSSSPKRLRKTNSPLSEGSTVDSNGDEEIRVRSLTQALDDDDEDELELRATQAIQEKYSFTTDEPNIPAEHGILERVECYNFMCHDHFYVDLGPLINFIVGKNGSGKSAVLTAITLCLGGKASTTNRGQSLKSFIKEGKEHATIVVRIKNQGDGAYMPDDYGKFITIERHFSRNGTSGFKIRAENGRIMSTKKSELDAIIDYFTLQFDNPMNVLSQDMARQFIGSSSPSEKYKFFVKGVQLEQLDQDYRLIEESGDQIEEKLRGREQDIAILQSRKETAKRKLDISNQHDSLRNRIRNVRNQMAWAQVEEQERIRDTLDEEILAADNQIAADEADLSNFDVTISAAAAELEAAAESVRQANAKRGQVQEEKDEIQVRWDAQMTERHGLQAEQRRIREYLKAAEGRIATTQQNIDEENRRLAELSGGSFIRKQEELERAKEEASRARAQYEEHSSDRDRLFHDINEAEEEVQAAKAPLEKIKADVDEAESLLSTLKREGGPQNSGFHERMPLLLKAIEQERSFTSRPVGPLGHYVRLLKPEWSSILENAFGTTLNSFVVTSPRDSKILFQIMRKVSW
;
A
#
# COMPACT_ATOMS: atom_id res chain seq x y z
N MET A 1 -33.01 -24.44 -14.08
CA MET A 1 -32.00 -23.97 -15.06
C MET A 1 -32.61 -24.13 -16.44
N PRO A 2 -32.49 -23.16 -17.37
CA PRO A 2 -32.07 -21.75 -17.24
C PRO A 2 -33.16 -20.82 -17.85
N SER A 3 -33.12 -19.48 -17.90
CA SER A 3 -32.11 -18.43 -17.68
C SER A 3 -32.87 -17.15 -17.27
N MET A 4 -32.63 -16.53 -16.12
CA MET A 4 -31.69 -15.41 -15.93
C MET A 4 -31.52 -14.47 -17.13
N LYS A 5 -31.97 -13.21 -17.03
CA LYS A 5 -31.07 -12.02 -16.92
C LYS A 5 -31.84 -10.72 -16.69
N ARG A 6 -31.19 -9.86 -15.91
CA ARG A 6 -31.55 -8.53 -15.42
C ARG A 6 -30.49 -7.55 -15.95
N SER A 7 -30.89 -6.33 -16.30
CA SER A 7 -30.09 -5.09 -16.37
C SER A 7 -31.04 -4.01 -16.92
N GLN A 8 -31.39 -2.88 -16.29
CA GLN A 8 -30.72 -1.92 -15.39
C GLN A 8 -29.56 -1.16 -16.04
N THR A 9 -29.81 0.10 -16.41
CA THR A 9 -28.94 1.31 -16.38
C THR A 9 -29.78 2.47 -16.96
N SER A 10 -29.72 3.75 -16.57
CA SER A 10 -28.74 4.61 -15.88
C SER A 10 -29.50 5.93 -15.54
N LEU A 11 -29.39 6.57 -14.36
CA LEU A 11 -28.30 7.47 -13.88
C LEU A 11 -28.06 8.64 -14.87
N GLU A 12 -28.12 9.93 -14.53
CA GLU A 12 -27.50 10.60 -13.38
C GLU A 12 -28.15 11.95 -12.94
N PRO A 13 -27.77 12.46 -11.74
CA PRO A 13 -28.08 13.75 -11.13
C PRO A 13 -26.88 14.75 -11.11
N SER A 14 -27.12 15.99 -10.68
CA SER A 14 -26.14 17.00 -10.16
C SER A 14 -26.90 18.31 -9.88
N ASP A 15 -26.62 19.20 -8.93
CA ASP A 15 -25.58 19.38 -7.91
C ASP A 15 -26.11 20.48 -6.95
N LEU A 16 -26.02 20.32 -5.62
CA LEU A 16 -25.04 20.89 -4.69
C LEU A 16 -24.95 22.44 -4.61
N GLY A 17 -25.04 22.91 -3.36
CA GLY A 17 -24.75 24.29 -2.92
C GLY A 17 -24.73 24.35 -1.40
N ASP A 18 -23.55 24.06 -0.85
CA ASP A 18 -23.18 23.94 0.57
C ASP A 18 -22.99 25.33 1.24
N GLY A 19 -23.11 25.42 2.56
CA GLY A 19 -22.93 26.69 3.28
C GLY A 19 -23.19 26.65 4.78
N ASN A 20 -22.22 26.09 5.52
CA ASN A 20 -22.17 26.02 6.98
C ASN A 20 -21.61 27.32 7.58
N THR A 21 -22.32 28.02 8.47
CA THR A 21 -21.72 28.88 9.52
C THR A 21 -22.63 29.04 10.73
N SER A 22 -22.06 28.75 11.90
CA SER A 22 -22.56 28.97 13.25
C SER A 22 -22.72 30.45 13.63
N GLY A 23 -23.76 30.78 14.42
CA GLY A 23 -23.80 32.04 15.18
C GLY A 23 -25.19 32.46 15.67
N TYR A 24 -25.44 32.24 16.97
CA TYR A 24 -26.34 32.98 17.87
C TYR A 24 -27.38 33.96 17.26
N SER A 25 -28.68 33.72 17.52
CA SER A 25 -29.50 34.58 18.42
C SER A 25 -31.02 34.36 18.27
N SER A 26 -31.66 34.20 19.43
CA SER A 26 -33.05 34.55 19.80
C SER A 26 -34.21 34.25 18.84
N SER A 27 -34.94 33.17 19.15
CA SER A 27 -36.38 33.04 18.85
C SER A 27 -37.23 33.65 19.98
N PRO A 28 -38.25 34.49 19.71
CA PRO A 28 -39.19 34.90 20.74
C PRO A 28 -40.31 33.85 20.88
N LYS A 29 -40.19 32.99 21.89
CA LYS A 29 -41.30 32.20 22.45
C LYS A 29 -42.15 33.10 23.35
N ARG A 30 -43.41 33.33 23.00
CA ARG A 30 -44.38 33.91 23.94
C ARG A 30 -44.90 32.82 24.86
N LEU A 31 -44.47 32.91 26.12
CA LEU A 31 -44.86 32.05 27.23
C LEU A 31 -46.34 32.18 27.58
N ARG A 32 -46.98 31.04 27.75
CA ARG A 32 -48.18 30.81 28.54
C ARG A 32 -47.78 30.95 30.03
N LYS A 33 -48.31 31.94 30.75
CA LYS A 33 -48.21 32.04 32.21
C LYS A 33 -49.60 32.07 32.82
N THR A 34 -49.92 30.96 33.48
CA THR A 34 -50.88 30.85 34.57
C THR A 34 -50.41 31.72 35.74
N ASN A 35 -51.29 32.53 36.32
CA ASN A 35 -51.13 33.06 37.66
C ASN A 35 -52.51 33.38 38.25
N SER A 36 -52.93 32.55 39.20
CA SER A 36 -53.90 32.89 40.24
C SER A 36 -53.30 33.96 41.15
N PRO A 37 -54.13 34.84 41.76
CA PRO A 37 -53.85 35.20 43.14
C PRO A 37 -55.10 35.20 44.04
N LEU A 38 -54.84 34.77 45.27
CA LEU A 38 -55.73 34.84 46.42
C LEU A 38 -55.82 36.27 46.96
N SER A 39 -56.97 36.52 47.58
CA SER A 39 -57.42 37.62 48.46
C SER A 39 -56.37 38.26 49.38
N GLU A 40 -56.30 39.60 49.40
CA GLU A 40 -56.68 40.50 50.53
C GLU A 40 -56.21 41.95 50.24
N GLY A 41 -57.02 42.96 50.60
CA GLY A 41 -56.55 44.35 50.80
C GLY A 41 -57.27 45.47 50.04
N SER A 42 -58.41 45.91 50.59
CA SER A 42 -58.89 47.31 50.73
C SER A 42 -58.72 48.40 49.63
N THR A 43 -59.88 49.03 49.36
CA THR A 43 -60.20 50.45 49.08
C THR A 43 -60.11 51.03 47.66
N VAL A 44 -61.31 51.34 47.12
CA VAL A 44 -61.76 52.59 46.44
C VAL A 44 -61.03 53.01 45.16
N ASP A 45 -61.66 52.95 43.98
CA ASP A 45 -62.45 54.06 43.40
C ASP A 45 -63.08 53.70 42.03
N SER A 46 -64.01 54.57 41.61
CA SER A 46 -65.08 54.43 40.61
C SER A 46 -64.69 54.50 39.12
N ASN A 47 -65.59 53.92 38.30
CA ASN A 47 -65.98 54.25 36.90
C ASN A 47 -65.26 53.63 35.69
N GLY A 48 -66.08 52.86 34.93
CA GLY A 48 -66.22 53.01 33.47
C GLY A 48 -65.60 51.94 32.60
N ASP A 49 -66.39 50.95 32.17
CA ASP A 49 -66.55 50.58 30.75
C ASP A 49 -67.53 49.40 30.59
N GLU A 50 -68.53 49.60 29.72
CA GLU A 50 -69.62 48.67 29.41
C GLU A 50 -69.15 47.53 28.48
N GLU A 51 -69.10 46.30 28.99
CA GLU A 51 -69.05 45.09 28.15
C GLU A 51 -70.47 44.56 27.91
N ILE A 52 -70.87 44.52 26.63
CA ILE A 52 -72.06 43.85 26.11
C ILE A 52 -71.95 42.35 26.40
N ARG A 53 -72.58 41.89 27.48
CA ARG A 53 -72.75 40.46 27.78
C ARG A 53 -74.02 39.93 27.11
N VAL A 54 -73.85 39.10 26.09
CA VAL A 54 -74.91 38.22 25.58
C VAL A 54 -75.30 37.25 26.70
N ARG A 55 -76.45 37.47 27.35
CA ARG A 55 -76.95 36.59 28.42
C ARG A 55 -77.58 35.33 27.81
N SER A 56 -77.21 34.19 28.38
CA SER A 56 -77.73 32.84 28.07
C SER A 56 -79.25 32.77 28.27
N LEU A 57 -79.97 32.33 27.22
CA LEU A 57 -81.43 32.33 27.11
C LEU A 57 -82.13 31.17 27.84
N THR A 58 -81.57 30.66 28.94
CA THR A 58 -82.12 29.50 29.64
C THR A 58 -82.02 29.69 31.14
N GLN A 59 -82.86 30.57 31.66
CA GLN A 59 -83.28 30.55 33.06
C GLN A 59 -84.79 30.34 33.02
N ALA A 60 -85.27 29.33 33.73
CA ALA A 60 -86.68 28.93 33.74
C ALA A 60 -87.56 30.13 34.12
N LEU A 61 -88.53 30.46 33.27
CA LEU A 61 -89.47 31.56 33.47
C LEU A 61 -90.87 30.98 33.61
N ASP A 62 -91.61 31.53 34.57
CA ASP A 62 -93.00 31.24 34.86
C ASP A 62 -93.90 31.73 33.69
N ASP A 63 -95.04 31.06 33.47
CA ASP A 63 -95.94 31.21 32.30
C ASP A 63 -96.51 32.64 32.06
N ASP A 64 -96.24 33.62 32.92
CA ASP A 64 -96.78 35.00 32.82
C ASP A 64 -95.90 35.96 31.96
N ASP A 65 -94.72 35.53 31.49
CA ASP A 65 -93.75 36.36 30.73
C ASP A 65 -93.69 36.06 29.22
N GLU A 66 -94.57 35.21 28.70
CA GLU A 66 -94.53 34.78 27.29
C GLU A 66 -94.74 35.96 26.32
N ASP A 67 -95.69 36.86 26.63
CA ASP A 67 -95.97 38.06 25.83
C ASP A 67 -94.80 39.05 25.83
N GLU A 68 -94.09 39.20 26.95
CA GLU A 68 -92.94 40.11 27.05
C GLU A 68 -91.71 39.53 26.33
N LEU A 69 -91.53 38.21 26.36
CA LEU A 69 -90.51 37.51 25.57
C LEU A 69 -90.78 37.61 24.07
N GLU A 70 -92.04 37.43 23.64
CA GLU A 70 -92.43 37.61 22.24
C GLU A 70 -92.17 39.05 21.76
N LEU A 71 -92.51 40.05 22.60
CA LEU A 71 -92.27 41.45 22.28
C LEU A 71 -90.77 41.76 22.15
N ARG A 72 -89.95 41.26 23.08
CA ARG A 72 -88.48 41.42 23.03
C ARG A 72 -87.85 40.69 21.85
N ALA A 73 -88.33 39.48 21.52
CA ALA A 73 -87.87 38.74 20.34
C ALA A 73 -88.22 39.50 19.05
N THR A 74 -89.43 40.04 18.98
CA THR A 74 -89.89 40.85 17.83
C THR A 74 -89.09 42.14 17.69
N GLN A 75 -88.80 42.83 18.80
CA GLN A 75 -87.95 44.03 18.83
C GLN A 75 -86.51 43.73 18.43
N ALA A 76 -85.91 42.65 18.93
CA ALA A 76 -84.55 42.24 18.57
C ALA A 76 -84.44 41.86 17.08
N ILE A 77 -85.49 41.23 16.52
CA ILE A 77 -85.60 40.95 15.08
C ILE A 77 -85.71 42.28 14.32
N GLN A 78 -86.59 43.19 14.72
CA GLN A 78 -86.72 44.51 14.09
C GLN A 78 -85.43 45.33 14.14
N GLU A 79 -84.70 45.34 15.25
CA GLU A 79 -83.39 46.00 15.37
C GLU A 79 -82.34 45.33 14.48
N LYS A 80 -82.33 44.00 14.39
CA LYS A 80 -81.41 43.28 13.49
C LYS A 80 -81.71 43.57 12.02
N TYR A 81 -82.98 43.77 11.67
CA TYR A 81 -83.41 44.10 10.31
C TYR A 81 -83.45 45.61 9.99
N SER A 82 -83.37 46.49 11.00
CA SER A 82 -83.27 47.94 10.80
C SER A 82 -81.88 48.37 10.32
N PHE A 83 -80.84 47.56 10.57
CA PHE A 83 -79.49 47.76 10.02
C PHE A 83 -79.30 47.19 8.60
N THR A 84 -80.22 46.36 8.10
CA THR A 84 -80.14 45.74 6.74
C THR A 84 -81.06 46.42 5.73
N THR A 85 -81.75 47.50 6.10
CA THR A 85 -82.75 48.14 5.23
C THR A 85 -82.13 48.82 4.00
N ASP A 86 -80.81 49.07 4.01
CA ASP A 86 -80.06 49.66 2.89
C ASP A 86 -79.25 48.64 2.06
N GLU A 87 -79.31 47.33 2.37
CA GLU A 87 -78.68 46.34 1.50
C GLU A 87 -79.47 46.22 0.18
N PRO A 88 -78.85 46.48 -0.98
CA PRO A 88 -79.53 46.29 -2.25
C PRO A 88 -79.93 44.82 -2.39
N ASN A 89 -81.17 44.57 -2.81
CA ASN A 89 -81.70 43.23 -3.07
C ASN A 89 -81.03 42.63 -4.32
N ILE A 90 -79.80 42.17 -4.16
CA ILE A 90 -78.95 41.61 -5.22
C ILE A 90 -79.25 40.11 -5.32
N PRO A 91 -79.56 39.58 -6.52
CA PRO A 91 -79.79 38.16 -6.67
C PRO A 91 -78.50 37.35 -6.45
N ALA A 92 -78.63 36.19 -5.79
CA ALA A 92 -77.51 35.28 -5.60
C ALA A 92 -76.88 34.84 -6.94
N GLU A 93 -75.59 34.54 -6.92
CA GLU A 93 -74.86 34.15 -8.13
C GLU A 93 -74.95 32.64 -8.42
N HIS A 94 -75.33 31.83 -7.43
CA HIS A 94 -75.44 30.37 -7.52
C HIS A 94 -76.67 29.86 -6.77
N GLY A 95 -77.03 28.58 -6.98
CA GLY A 95 -78.12 27.91 -6.26
C GLY A 95 -79.54 28.34 -6.64
N ILE A 96 -79.70 29.30 -7.56
CA ILE A 96 -80.98 29.78 -8.05
C ILE A 96 -81.53 28.86 -9.13
N LEU A 97 -82.81 28.50 -9.07
CA LEU A 97 -83.49 27.79 -10.15
C LEU A 97 -83.81 28.77 -11.28
N GLU A 98 -83.25 28.53 -12.47
CA GLU A 98 -83.44 29.42 -13.64
C GLU A 98 -84.58 28.97 -14.54
N ARG A 99 -84.83 27.66 -14.61
CA ARG A 99 -85.83 27.10 -15.53
C ARG A 99 -86.35 25.76 -15.05
N VAL A 100 -87.64 25.54 -15.26
CA VAL A 100 -88.30 24.24 -15.08
C VAL A 100 -88.98 23.87 -16.39
N GLU A 101 -88.76 22.65 -16.85
CA GLU A 101 -89.35 22.13 -18.07
C GLU A 101 -89.87 20.71 -17.84
N CYS A 102 -91.01 20.41 -18.43
CA CYS A 102 -91.78 19.19 -18.19
C CYS A 102 -92.27 18.63 -19.52
N TYR A 103 -92.14 17.31 -19.70
CA TYR A 103 -92.60 16.55 -20.85
C TYR A 103 -93.49 15.41 -20.39
N ASN A 104 -94.68 15.30 -20.97
CA ASN A 104 -95.70 14.29 -20.66
C ASN A 104 -95.97 14.16 -19.14
N PHE A 105 -96.04 15.28 -18.45
CA PHE A 105 -96.11 15.37 -16.99
C PHE A 105 -97.45 15.94 -16.54
N MET A 106 -98.19 15.20 -15.70
CA MET A 106 -99.55 15.52 -15.27
C MET A 106 -100.47 15.88 -16.44
N CYS A 107 -100.96 17.12 -16.53
CA CYS A 107 -101.83 17.57 -17.61
C CYS A 107 -101.08 18.17 -18.81
N HIS A 108 -99.75 18.22 -18.79
CA HIS A 108 -98.93 18.89 -19.81
C HIS A 108 -98.23 17.90 -20.75
N ASP A 109 -98.33 18.12 -22.07
CA ASP A 109 -97.50 17.39 -23.06
C ASP A 109 -96.08 17.94 -23.08
N HIS A 110 -95.95 19.25 -23.16
CA HIS A 110 -94.69 19.99 -23.01
C HIS A 110 -95.02 21.34 -22.40
N PHE A 111 -94.26 21.72 -21.38
CA PHE A 111 -94.43 22.98 -20.66
C PHE A 111 -93.10 23.40 -20.06
N TYR A 112 -92.78 24.69 -20.11
CA TYR A 112 -91.61 25.26 -19.45
C TYR A 112 -91.92 26.62 -18.83
N VAL A 113 -91.17 26.95 -17.78
CA VAL A 113 -91.19 28.24 -17.08
C VAL A 113 -89.76 28.67 -16.86
N ASP A 114 -89.42 29.87 -17.30
CA ASP A 114 -88.19 30.55 -16.91
C ASP A 114 -88.47 31.32 -15.62
N LEU A 115 -87.64 31.11 -14.60
CA LEU A 115 -87.75 31.69 -13.28
C LEU A 115 -86.81 32.89 -13.16
N GLY A 116 -87.33 33.99 -12.63
CA GLY A 116 -86.53 35.14 -12.22
C GLY A 116 -85.70 34.82 -10.97
N PRO A 117 -84.65 35.60 -10.70
CA PRO A 117 -83.65 35.25 -9.70
C PRO A 117 -84.02 35.67 -8.26
N LEU A 118 -85.18 36.30 -8.07
CA LEU A 118 -85.70 36.73 -6.77
C LEU A 118 -87.10 36.12 -6.55
N ILE A 119 -88.15 36.93 -6.67
CA ILE A 119 -89.53 36.50 -6.43
C ILE A 119 -90.22 36.16 -7.76
N ASN A 120 -90.91 35.02 -7.78
CA ASN A 120 -91.64 34.51 -8.93
C ASN A 120 -93.13 34.35 -8.62
N PHE A 121 -94.01 34.96 -9.42
CA PHE A 121 -95.46 34.82 -9.30
C PHE A 121 -96.01 33.96 -10.43
N ILE A 122 -96.51 32.76 -10.11
CA ILE A 122 -97.12 31.85 -11.09
C ILE A 122 -98.65 31.92 -10.94
N VAL A 123 -99.31 32.56 -11.90
CA VAL A 123 -100.76 32.81 -11.90
C VAL A 123 -101.45 32.01 -13.00
N GLY A 124 -102.68 31.57 -12.74
CA GLY A 124 -103.46 30.80 -13.71
C GLY A 124 -104.79 30.30 -13.14
N LYS A 125 -105.73 29.95 -14.01
CA LYS A 125 -107.05 29.42 -13.63
C LYS A 125 -106.94 28.13 -12.81
N ASN A 126 -107.95 27.78 -12.03
CA ASN A 126 -107.97 26.49 -11.32
C ASN A 126 -107.91 25.33 -12.34
N GLY A 127 -107.11 24.31 -12.05
CA GLY A 127 -106.86 23.19 -12.97
C GLY A 127 -105.83 23.45 -14.08
N SER A 128 -105.28 24.66 -14.22
CA SER A 128 -104.26 24.99 -15.24
C SER A 128 -102.87 24.36 -15.03
N GLY A 129 -102.66 23.60 -13.95
CA GLY A 129 -101.38 22.95 -13.68
C GLY A 129 -100.37 23.78 -12.90
N LYS A 130 -100.75 24.88 -12.23
CA LYS A 130 -99.84 25.70 -11.38
C LYS A 130 -99.03 24.86 -10.37
N SER A 131 -99.70 23.96 -9.66
CA SER A 131 -99.05 23.07 -8.67
C SER A 131 -98.12 22.04 -9.32
N ALA A 132 -98.22 21.82 -10.63
CA ALA A 132 -97.31 20.95 -11.36
C ALA A 132 -95.89 21.52 -11.38
N VAL A 133 -95.70 22.85 -11.35
CA VAL A 133 -94.36 23.47 -11.29
C VAL A 133 -93.64 23.11 -10.00
N LEU A 134 -94.27 23.33 -8.85
CA LEU A 134 -93.70 22.97 -7.55
C LEU A 134 -93.45 21.46 -7.46
N THR A 135 -94.42 20.66 -7.92
CA THR A 135 -94.27 19.19 -7.92
C THR A 135 -93.13 18.74 -8.83
N ALA A 136 -92.94 19.38 -9.97
CA ALA A 136 -91.85 19.09 -10.89
C ALA A 136 -90.49 19.42 -10.26
N ILE A 137 -90.35 20.56 -9.60
CA ILE A 137 -89.13 20.95 -8.88
C ILE A 137 -88.81 19.91 -7.80
N THR A 138 -89.77 19.63 -6.91
CA THR A 138 -89.58 18.66 -5.80
C THR A 138 -89.20 17.28 -6.32
N LEU A 139 -89.88 16.79 -7.38
CA LEU A 139 -89.54 15.50 -7.96
C LEU A 139 -88.18 15.55 -8.68
N CYS A 140 -87.86 16.58 -9.45
CA CYS A 140 -86.61 16.60 -10.21
C CYS A 140 -85.38 16.67 -9.28
N LEU A 141 -85.51 17.38 -8.16
CA LEU A 141 -84.43 17.62 -7.19
C LEU A 141 -84.49 16.64 -6.02
N GLY A 142 -84.72 15.36 -6.32
CA GLY A 142 -84.50 14.28 -5.34
C GLY A 142 -85.64 14.00 -4.35
N GLY A 143 -86.68 14.83 -4.29
CA GLY A 143 -87.84 14.63 -3.43
C GLY A 143 -88.63 13.35 -3.75
N LYS A 144 -89.25 12.78 -2.71
CA LYS A 144 -90.06 11.56 -2.81
C LYS A 144 -91.43 11.87 -3.44
N ALA A 145 -91.99 10.92 -4.20
CA ALA A 145 -93.33 11.11 -4.77
C ALA A 145 -94.40 11.34 -3.70
N SER A 146 -94.32 10.61 -2.58
CA SER A 146 -95.25 10.69 -1.46
C SER A 146 -95.26 12.05 -0.76
N THR A 147 -94.19 12.85 -0.80
CA THR A 147 -94.15 14.16 -0.13
C THR A 147 -94.99 15.22 -0.85
N THR A 148 -95.33 14.98 -2.12
CA THR A 148 -96.11 15.92 -2.93
C THR A 148 -97.61 15.88 -2.63
N ASN A 149 -98.10 14.90 -1.84
CA ASN A 149 -99.51 14.64 -1.55
C ASN A 149 -100.43 14.45 -2.78
N ARG A 150 -99.85 14.36 -3.99
CA ARG A 150 -100.58 14.19 -5.26
C ARG A 150 -100.54 12.78 -5.81
N GLY A 151 -99.57 11.97 -5.38
CA GLY A 151 -99.39 10.61 -5.89
C GLY A 151 -98.37 9.81 -5.09
N GLN A 152 -98.63 8.53 -4.87
CA GLN A 152 -97.75 7.65 -4.09
C GLN A 152 -96.54 7.12 -4.89
N SER A 153 -96.59 7.21 -6.23
CA SER A 153 -95.51 6.73 -7.10
C SER A 153 -95.29 7.65 -8.30
N LEU A 154 -94.08 7.67 -8.85
CA LEU A 154 -93.73 8.47 -10.04
C LEU A 154 -94.66 8.21 -11.23
N LYS A 155 -95.19 6.98 -11.35
CA LYS A 155 -96.11 6.58 -12.42
C LYS A 155 -97.39 7.42 -12.46
N SER A 156 -97.86 7.88 -11.29
CA SER A 156 -99.06 8.71 -11.17
C SER A 156 -98.88 10.14 -11.70
N PHE A 157 -97.64 10.55 -11.96
CA PHE A 157 -97.31 11.87 -12.51
C PHE A 157 -97.12 11.85 -14.03
N ILE A 158 -97.17 10.68 -14.66
CA ILE A 158 -97.11 10.56 -16.12
C ILE A 158 -98.49 10.94 -16.67
N LYS A 159 -98.50 11.81 -17.69
CA LYS A 159 -99.73 12.19 -18.38
C LYS A 159 -100.48 10.98 -18.90
N GLU A 160 -101.80 10.99 -18.75
CA GLU A 160 -102.65 9.90 -19.24
C GLU A 160 -102.45 9.67 -20.75
N GLY A 161 -102.35 8.40 -21.15
CA GLY A 161 -102.05 8.00 -22.53
C GLY A 161 -100.58 8.10 -22.94
N LYS A 162 -99.67 8.44 -22.02
CA LYS A 162 -98.21 8.47 -22.26
C LYS A 162 -97.49 7.39 -21.45
N GLU A 163 -96.37 6.91 -21.99
CA GLU A 163 -95.57 5.84 -21.38
C GLU A 163 -94.44 6.34 -20.46
N HIS A 164 -93.97 7.56 -20.70
CA HIS A 164 -92.84 8.16 -19.99
C HIS A 164 -93.06 9.65 -19.79
N ALA A 165 -92.47 10.18 -18.73
CA ALA A 165 -92.39 11.60 -18.44
C ALA A 165 -90.94 12.00 -18.17
N THR A 166 -90.62 13.26 -18.46
CA THR A 166 -89.30 13.84 -18.18
C THR A 166 -89.47 15.22 -17.58
N ILE A 167 -88.72 15.49 -16.53
CA ILE A 167 -88.66 16.78 -15.87
C ILE A 167 -87.22 17.26 -15.96
N VAL A 168 -87.04 18.54 -16.27
CA VAL A 168 -85.74 19.18 -16.40
C VAL A 168 -85.75 20.44 -15.55
N VAL A 169 -84.76 20.58 -14.67
CA VAL A 169 -84.55 21.78 -13.85
C VAL A 169 -83.14 22.29 -14.08
N ARG A 170 -83.02 23.59 -14.31
CA ARG A 170 -81.73 24.27 -14.45
C ARG A 170 -81.42 25.08 -13.20
N ILE A 171 -80.24 24.87 -12.63
CA ILE A 171 -79.72 25.58 -11.46
C ILE A 171 -78.56 26.47 -11.91
N LYS A 172 -78.59 27.74 -11.53
CA LYS A 172 -77.51 28.70 -11.73
C LYS A 172 -76.27 28.29 -10.95
N ASN A 173 -75.11 28.33 -11.60
CA ASN A 173 -73.83 27.88 -11.05
C ASN A 173 -72.71 28.89 -11.36
N GLN A 174 -72.78 30.08 -10.75
CA GLN A 174 -71.85 31.19 -11.02
C GLN A 174 -71.36 31.84 -9.71
N GLY A 175 -70.33 32.67 -9.81
CA GLY A 175 -69.72 33.34 -8.67
C GLY A 175 -68.86 32.41 -7.81
N ASP A 176 -68.40 32.93 -6.67
CA ASP A 176 -67.45 32.23 -5.79
C ASP A 176 -68.04 30.97 -5.12
N GLY A 177 -69.37 30.86 -5.06
CA GLY A 177 -70.09 29.69 -4.53
C GLY A 177 -70.58 28.73 -5.62
N ALA A 178 -69.97 28.70 -6.80
CA ALA A 178 -70.31 27.74 -7.83
C ALA A 178 -69.82 26.31 -7.48
N TYR A 179 -70.68 25.31 -7.67
CA TYR A 179 -70.35 23.90 -7.57
C TYR A 179 -69.53 23.45 -8.78
N MET A 180 -68.27 23.08 -8.55
CA MET A 180 -67.35 22.53 -9.57
C MET A 180 -67.45 23.28 -10.93
N PRO A 181 -67.16 24.59 -10.95
CA PRO A 181 -67.42 25.46 -12.11
C PRO A 181 -66.65 25.03 -13.36
N ASP A 182 -65.46 24.45 -13.20
CA ASP A 182 -64.65 23.95 -14.32
C ASP A 182 -65.31 22.75 -15.04
N ASP A 183 -66.07 21.94 -14.29
CA ASP A 183 -66.71 20.73 -14.79
C ASP A 183 -68.12 21.02 -15.34
N TYR A 184 -68.91 21.77 -14.58
CA TYR A 184 -70.33 22.00 -14.88
C TYR A 184 -70.59 23.31 -15.65
N GLY A 185 -69.71 24.29 -15.58
CA GLY A 185 -69.91 25.61 -16.19
C GLY A 185 -70.94 26.46 -15.43
N LYS A 186 -71.57 27.41 -16.14
CA LYS A 186 -72.39 28.48 -15.55
C LYS A 186 -73.76 28.04 -15.03
N PHE A 187 -74.22 26.86 -15.43
CA PHE A 187 -75.48 26.28 -14.94
C PHE A 187 -75.44 24.76 -15.00
N ILE A 188 -76.13 24.12 -14.07
CA ILE A 188 -76.28 22.68 -13.97
C ILE A 188 -77.70 22.31 -14.40
N THR A 189 -77.82 21.39 -15.35
CA THR A 189 -79.13 20.89 -15.80
C THR A 189 -79.39 19.49 -15.24
N ILE A 190 -80.41 19.36 -14.41
CA ILE A 190 -80.83 18.10 -13.80
C ILE A 190 -82.07 17.61 -14.54
N GLU A 191 -81.99 16.42 -15.10
CA GLU A 191 -83.09 15.75 -15.78
C GLU A 191 -83.51 14.51 -14.98
N ARG A 192 -84.79 14.42 -14.60
CA ARG A 192 -85.39 13.20 -14.06
C ARG A 192 -86.30 12.58 -15.10
N HIS A 193 -86.01 11.33 -15.48
CA HIS A 193 -86.84 10.56 -16.41
C HIS A 193 -87.49 9.40 -15.66
N PHE A 194 -88.76 9.12 -15.95
CA PHE A 194 -89.47 7.97 -15.38
C PHE A 194 -90.56 7.43 -16.31
N SER A 195 -90.81 6.13 -16.22
CA SER A 195 -91.75 5.41 -17.07
C SER A 195 -92.84 4.68 -16.28
N ARG A 196 -93.93 4.33 -16.98
CA ARG A 196 -95.04 3.53 -16.44
C ARG A 196 -94.59 2.12 -16.02
N ASN A 197 -93.53 1.61 -16.63
CA ASN A 197 -92.91 0.33 -16.28
C ASN A 197 -92.13 0.40 -14.96
N GLY A 198 -91.93 1.59 -14.39
CA GLY A 198 -91.27 1.78 -13.10
C GLY A 198 -89.77 2.05 -13.21
N THR A 199 -89.24 2.19 -14.43
CA THR A 199 -87.87 2.70 -14.60
C THR A 199 -87.84 4.18 -14.25
N SER A 200 -86.85 4.60 -13.46
CA SER A 200 -86.58 6.00 -13.17
C SER A 200 -85.09 6.25 -13.03
N GLY A 201 -84.62 7.39 -13.48
CA GLY A 201 -83.22 7.77 -13.32
C GLY A 201 -82.99 9.27 -13.46
N PHE A 202 -81.77 9.67 -13.18
CA PHE A 202 -81.31 11.05 -13.29
C PHE A 202 -80.27 11.17 -14.40
N LYS A 203 -80.20 12.34 -15.02
CA LYS A 203 -79.07 12.77 -15.84
C LYS A 203 -78.72 14.18 -15.41
N ILE A 204 -77.48 14.38 -14.99
CA ILE A 204 -76.96 15.67 -14.55
C ILE A 204 -76.00 16.12 -15.63
N ARG A 205 -76.26 17.29 -16.21
CA ARG A 205 -75.52 17.83 -17.34
C ARG A 205 -74.87 19.14 -17.00
N ALA A 206 -73.68 19.33 -17.57
CA ALA A 206 -72.98 20.60 -17.61
C ALA A 206 -73.62 21.56 -18.64
N GLU A 207 -73.20 22.82 -18.61
CA GLU A 207 -73.62 23.88 -19.55
C GLU A 207 -73.45 23.48 -21.02
N ASN A 208 -72.40 22.72 -21.34
CA ASN A 208 -72.13 22.23 -22.71
C ASN A 208 -73.02 21.04 -23.15
N GLY A 209 -73.96 20.59 -22.30
CA GLY A 209 -74.87 19.47 -22.57
C GLY A 209 -74.30 18.08 -22.30
N ARG A 210 -73.02 17.98 -21.90
CA ARG A 210 -72.37 16.71 -21.53
C ARG A 210 -72.99 16.16 -20.25
N ILE A 211 -73.28 14.86 -20.24
CA ILE A 211 -73.74 14.16 -19.04
C ILE A 211 -72.53 13.91 -18.14
N MET A 212 -72.54 14.54 -16.97
CA MET A 212 -71.49 14.40 -15.96
C MET A 212 -71.75 13.19 -15.05
N SER A 213 -73.02 12.99 -14.67
CA SER A 213 -73.42 11.88 -13.82
C SER A 213 -74.86 11.46 -14.06
N THR A 214 -75.16 10.21 -13.73
CA THR A 214 -76.52 9.66 -13.67
C THR A 214 -76.87 9.13 -12.29
N LYS A 215 -75.98 9.30 -11.32
CA LYS A 215 -76.12 8.76 -9.95
C LYS A 215 -76.92 9.73 -9.08
N LYS A 216 -77.79 9.18 -8.23
CA LYS A 216 -78.52 9.97 -7.23
C LYS A 216 -77.58 10.64 -6.23
N SER A 217 -76.48 9.98 -5.86
CA SER A 217 -75.50 10.54 -4.91
C SER A 217 -74.90 11.88 -5.36
N GLU A 218 -74.68 12.05 -6.67
CA GLU A 218 -74.20 13.31 -7.24
C GLU A 218 -75.27 14.40 -7.14
N LEU A 219 -76.52 14.05 -7.44
CA LEU A 219 -77.65 14.96 -7.28
C LEU A 219 -77.77 15.41 -5.81
N ASP A 220 -77.72 14.45 -4.88
CA ASP A 220 -77.79 14.73 -3.45
C ASP A 220 -76.63 15.66 -3.03
N ALA A 221 -75.42 15.48 -3.55
CA ALA A 221 -74.26 16.34 -3.28
C ALA A 221 -74.43 17.78 -3.83
N ILE A 222 -74.98 17.94 -5.04
CA ILE A 222 -75.26 19.27 -5.61
C ILE A 222 -76.33 20.00 -4.79
N ILE A 223 -77.39 19.27 -4.41
CA ILE A 223 -78.48 19.82 -3.59
C ILE A 223 -77.97 20.23 -2.21
N ASP A 224 -77.15 19.38 -1.58
CA ASP A 224 -76.55 19.65 -0.26
C ASP A 224 -75.58 20.84 -0.32
N TYR A 225 -74.74 20.91 -1.35
CA TYR A 225 -73.81 22.02 -1.55
C TYR A 225 -74.53 23.38 -1.68
N PHE A 226 -75.65 23.42 -2.42
CA PHE A 226 -76.47 24.63 -2.52
C PHE A 226 -77.47 24.78 -1.37
N THR A 227 -77.46 23.88 -0.38
CA THR A 227 -78.39 23.88 0.77
C THR A 227 -79.86 23.91 0.37
N LEU A 228 -80.20 23.24 -0.74
CA LEU A 228 -81.56 23.25 -1.30
C LEU A 228 -82.43 22.16 -0.66
N GLN A 229 -83.19 22.51 0.37
CA GLN A 229 -83.89 21.49 1.17
C GLN A 229 -85.35 21.31 0.73
N PHE A 230 -85.58 20.45 -0.27
CA PHE A 230 -86.92 20.20 -0.82
C PHE A 230 -87.79 19.24 0.02
N ASP A 231 -87.18 18.46 0.92
CA ASP A 231 -87.88 17.60 1.87
C ASP A 231 -88.23 18.32 3.19
N ASN A 232 -87.75 19.56 3.36
CA ASN A 232 -88.06 20.41 4.50
C ASN A 232 -89.43 21.09 4.27
N PRO A 233 -90.45 20.80 5.12
CA PRO A 233 -91.79 21.33 4.93
C PRO A 233 -91.90 22.85 5.20
N MET A 234 -90.87 23.48 5.77
CA MET A 234 -90.79 24.94 5.91
C MET A 234 -90.32 25.64 4.63
N ASN A 235 -89.56 24.95 3.77
CA ASN A 235 -89.09 25.49 2.51
C ASN A 235 -90.05 25.17 1.36
N VAL A 236 -90.66 23.98 1.38
CA VAL A 236 -91.66 23.55 0.41
C VAL A 236 -93.01 23.35 1.10
N LEU A 237 -93.84 24.40 1.05
CA LEU A 237 -95.18 24.34 1.62
C LEU A 237 -96.22 24.01 0.54
N SER A 238 -96.69 22.76 0.53
CA SER A 238 -97.80 22.37 -0.35
C SER A 238 -99.15 22.86 0.19
N GLN A 239 -100.15 23.05 -0.68
CA GLN A 239 -101.49 23.49 -0.29
C GLN A 239 -102.11 22.59 0.79
N ASP A 240 -101.96 21.27 0.66
CA ASP A 240 -102.48 20.31 1.64
C ASP A 240 -101.71 20.33 2.95
N MET A 241 -100.37 20.50 2.91
CA MET A 241 -99.56 20.68 4.11
C MET A 241 -99.92 21.95 4.86
N ALA A 242 -100.13 23.07 4.16
CA ALA A 242 -100.58 24.32 4.79
C ALA A 242 -101.94 24.15 5.47
N ARG A 243 -102.88 23.48 4.82
CA ARG A 243 -104.21 23.19 5.39
C ARG A 243 -104.13 22.26 6.60
N GLN A 244 -103.31 21.21 6.53
CA GLN A 244 -103.11 20.27 7.64
C GLN A 244 -102.44 20.96 8.83
N PHE A 245 -101.43 21.80 8.57
CA PHE A 245 -100.72 22.56 9.60
C PHE A 245 -101.65 23.52 10.35
N ILE A 246 -102.55 24.22 9.65
CA ILE A 246 -103.49 25.18 10.28
C ILE A 246 -104.68 24.45 10.93
N GLY A 247 -105.25 23.44 10.27
CA GLY A 247 -106.56 22.88 10.62
C GLY A 247 -106.54 21.65 11.54
N SER A 248 -105.43 20.91 11.61
CA SER A 248 -105.42 19.60 12.28
C SER A 248 -104.10 19.26 12.97
N SER A 249 -103.26 20.24 13.30
CA SER A 249 -101.99 19.98 13.98
C SER A 249 -102.14 20.03 15.50
N SER A 250 -101.82 18.91 16.16
CA SER A 250 -101.65 18.85 17.61
C SER A 250 -100.37 19.59 18.04
N PRO A 251 -100.25 20.04 19.32
CA PRO A 251 -99.00 20.64 19.82
C PRO A 251 -97.76 19.76 19.56
N SER A 252 -97.88 18.44 19.72
CA SER A 252 -96.80 17.50 19.44
C SER A 252 -96.41 17.45 17.96
N GLU A 253 -97.38 17.52 17.04
CA GLU A 253 -97.11 17.59 15.61
C GLU A 253 -96.48 18.91 15.20
N LYS A 254 -96.89 20.03 15.80
CA LYS A 254 -96.24 21.34 15.61
C LYS A 254 -94.79 21.30 16.07
N TYR A 255 -94.51 20.72 17.24
CA TYR A 255 -93.14 20.53 17.73
C TYR A 255 -92.33 19.64 16.78
N LYS A 256 -92.87 18.50 16.36
CA LYS A 256 -92.18 17.62 15.38
C LYS A 256 -91.90 18.34 14.07
N PHE A 257 -92.86 19.14 13.60
CA PHE A 257 -92.73 19.94 12.39
C PHE A 257 -91.66 21.03 12.55
N PHE A 258 -91.57 21.68 13.70
CA PHE A 258 -90.50 22.62 14.06
C PHE A 258 -89.13 21.93 14.10
N VAL A 259 -89.00 20.81 14.83
CA VAL A 259 -87.75 20.04 14.95
C VAL A 259 -87.25 19.58 13.58
N LYS A 260 -88.16 19.11 12.71
CA LYS A 260 -87.82 18.74 11.34
C LYS A 260 -87.49 19.97 10.48
N GLY A 261 -88.24 21.06 10.63
CA GLY A 261 -88.08 22.29 9.85
C GLY A 261 -86.77 23.03 10.14
N VAL A 262 -86.37 23.06 11.40
CA VAL A 262 -85.09 23.63 11.88
C VAL A 262 -83.94 22.61 11.77
N GLN A 263 -84.20 21.41 11.25
CA GLN A 263 -83.22 20.33 11.03
C GLN A 263 -82.57 19.75 12.28
N LEU A 264 -83.15 19.96 13.46
CA LEU A 264 -82.65 19.34 14.70
C LEU A 264 -82.75 17.81 14.64
N GLU A 265 -83.75 17.27 13.95
CA GLU A 265 -83.87 15.81 13.73
C GLU A 265 -82.71 15.27 12.88
N GLN A 266 -82.28 16.00 11.84
CA GLN A 266 -81.15 15.61 11.01
C GLN A 266 -79.84 15.71 11.79
N LEU A 267 -79.67 16.79 12.56
CA LEU A 267 -78.50 16.98 13.41
C LEU A 267 -78.36 15.85 14.46
N ASP A 268 -79.45 15.44 15.12
CA ASP A 268 -79.43 14.28 16.04
C ASP A 268 -79.00 12.99 15.33
N GLN A 269 -79.50 12.75 14.12
CA GLN A 269 -79.11 11.58 13.32
C GLN A 269 -77.63 11.62 12.93
N ASP A 270 -77.13 12.78 12.51
CA ASP A 270 -75.73 12.97 12.15
C ASP A 270 -74.81 12.74 13.37
N TYR A 271 -75.18 13.24 14.55
CA TYR A 271 -74.42 12.98 15.78
C TYR A 271 -74.35 11.49 16.12
N ARG A 272 -75.46 10.76 16.01
CA ARG A 272 -75.46 9.30 16.25
C ARG A 272 -74.58 8.55 15.25
N LEU A 273 -74.61 8.94 13.98
CA LEU A 273 -73.75 8.34 12.94
C LEU A 273 -72.27 8.63 13.22
N ILE A 274 -71.94 9.84 13.67
CA ILE A 274 -70.58 10.22 14.06
C ILE A 274 -70.13 9.39 15.28
N GLU A 275 -70.98 9.22 16.28
CA GLU A 275 -70.71 8.40 17.47
C GLU A 275 -70.44 6.95 17.08
N GLU A 276 -71.32 6.33 16.28
CA GLU A 276 -71.14 4.96 15.78
C GLU A 276 -69.84 4.82 14.96
N SER A 277 -69.54 5.80 14.10
CA SER A 277 -68.28 5.83 13.36
C SER A 277 -67.06 5.96 14.27
N GLY A 278 -67.17 6.72 15.36
CA GLY A 278 -66.15 6.87 16.39
C GLY A 278 -65.83 5.53 17.04
N ASP A 279 -66.85 4.83 17.51
CA ASP A 279 -66.74 3.50 18.14
C ASP A 279 -66.10 2.48 17.19
N GLN A 280 -66.53 2.46 15.92
CA GLN A 280 -65.95 1.57 14.90
C GLN A 280 -64.48 1.87 14.61
N ILE A 281 -64.08 3.14 14.64
CA ILE A 281 -62.68 3.54 14.44
C ILE A 281 -61.85 3.11 15.64
N GLU A 282 -62.34 3.32 16.86
CA GLU A 282 -61.65 2.92 18.09
C GLU A 282 -61.42 1.41 18.15
N GLU A 283 -62.44 0.61 17.82
CA GLU A 283 -62.31 -0.85 17.77
C GLU A 283 -61.24 -1.30 16.74
N LYS A 284 -61.23 -0.69 15.55
CA LYS A 284 -60.19 -0.95 14.53
C LYS A 284 -58.80 -0.54 15.01
N LEU A 285 -58.69 0.55 15.77
CA LEU A 285 -57.43 1.05 16.29
C LEU A 285 -56.85 0.09 17.33
N ARG A 286 -57.70 -0.41 18.25
CA ARG A 286 -57.34 -1.44 19.22
C ARG A 286 -56.85 -2.73 18.56
N GLY A 287 -57.48 -3.15 17.46
CA GLY A 287 -57.02 -4.30 16.66
C GLY A 287 -55.61 -4.08 16.07
N ARG A 288 -55.37 -2.90 15.49
CA ARG A 288 -54.06 -2.56 14.88
C ARG A 288 -52.95 -2.42 15.90
N GLU A 289 -53.23 -2.01 17.13
CA GLU A 289 -52.23 -1.93 18.19
C GLU A 289 -51.63 -3.30 18.53
N GLN A 290 -52.45 -4.36 18.51
CA GLN A 290 -51.97 -5.74 18.67
C GLN A 290 -51.08 -6.18 17.50
N ASP A 291 -51.44 -5.80 16.26
CA ASP A 291 -50.63 -6.09 15.08
C ASP A 291 -49.25 -5.44 15.16
N ILE A 292 -49.15 -4.21 15.70
CA ILE A 292 -47.87 -3.52 15.92
C ILE A 292 -46.97 -4.35 16.84
N ALA A 293 -47.51 -4.89 17.94
CA ALA A 293 -46.73 -5.73 18.85
C ALA A 293 -46.20 -7.01 18.16
N ILE A 294 -47.03 -7.65 17.33
CA ILE A 294 -46.63 -8.82 16.53
C ILE A 294 -45.52 -8.45 15.54
N LEU A 295 -45.66 -7.32 14.84
CA LEU A 295 -44.67 -6.84 13.87
C LEU A 295 -43.34 -6.48 14.54
N GLN A 296 -43.37 -5.87 15.74
CA GLN A 296 -42.17 -5.61 16.53
C GLN A 296 -41.45 -6.91 16.92
N SER A 297 -42.19 -7.92 17.38
CA SER A 297 -41.62 -9.24 17.69
C SER A 297 -40.99 -9.92 16.47
N ARG A 298 -41.65 -9.82 15.30
CA ARG A 298 -41.11 -10.32 14.02
C ARG A 298 -39.84 -9.57 13.61
N LYS A 299 -39.81 -8.24 13.76
CA LYS A 299 -38.62 -7.41 13.51
C LYS A 299 -37.45 -7.86 14.38
N GLU A 300 -37.67 -8.06 15.67
CA GLU A 300 -36.63 -8.48 16.60
C GLU A 300 -36.10 -9.88 16.27
N THR A 301 -37.00 -10.79 15.88
CA THR A 301 -36.60 -12.14 15.44
C THR A 301 -35.78 -12.10 14.15
N ALA A 302 -36.16 -11.26 13.19
CA ALA A 302 -35.41 -11.07 11.94
C ALA A 302 -34.04 -10.44 12.20
N LYS A 303 -33.95 -9.46 13.11
CA LYS A 303 -32.70 -8.83 13.53
C LYS A 303 -31.74 -9.85 14.14
N ARG A 304 -32.22 -10.69 15.07
CA ARG A 304 -31.42 -11.79 15.63
C ARG A 304 -30.88 -12.75 14.56
N LYS A 305 -31.69 -13.09 13.56
CA LYS A 305 -31.23 -13.93 12.42
C LYS A 305 -30.16 -13.24 11.59
N LEU A 306 -30.29 -11.94 11.35
CA LEU A 306 -29.29 -11.14 10.64
C LEU A 306 -27.96 -11.12 11.41
N ASP A 307 -28.00 -10.89 12.72
CA ASP A 307 -26.80 -10.87 13.56
C ASP A 307 -26.06 -12.22 13.54
N ILE A 308 -26.80 -13.33 13.61
CA ILE A 308 -26.25 -14.69 13.44
C ILE A 308 -25.63 -14.86 12.05
N SER A 309 -26.28 -14.39 10.98
CA SER A 309 -25.72 -14.45 9.62
C SER A 309 -24.42 -13.65 9.50
N ASN A 310 -24.36 -12.44 10.08
CA ASN A 310 -23.17 -11.60 10.08
C ASN A 310 -22.00 -12.29 10.83
N GLN A 311 -22.30 -12.94 11.95
CA GLN A 311 -21.32 -13.77 12.65
C GLN A 311 -20.81 -14.91 11.76
N HIS A 312 -21.69 -15.63 11.06
CA HIS A 312 -21.29 -16.67 10.11
C HIS A 312 -20.40 -16.15 8.98
N ASP A 313 -20.67 -14.97 8.45
CA ASP A 313 -19.84 -14.37 7.39
C ASP A 313 -18.45 -13.98 7.92
N SER A 314 -18.36 -13.46 9.15
CA SER A 314 -17.06 -13.22 9.80
C SER A 314 -16.25 -14.52 9.98
N LEU A 315 -16.92 -15.62 10.37
CA LEU A 315 -16.29 -16.94 10.47
C LEU A 315 -15.85 -17.46 9.10
N ARG A 316 -16.65 -17.29 8.06
CA ARG A 316 -16.28 -17.67 6.68
C ARG A 316 -15.05 -16.91 6.19
N ASN A 317 -14.98 -15.61 6.45
CA ASN A 317 -13.81 -14.79 6.12
C ASN A 317 -12.56 -15.27 6.86
N ARG A 318 -12.70 -15.62 8.15
CA ARG A 318 -11.61 -16.19 8.94
C ARG A 318 -11.16 -17.56 8.43
N ILE A 319 -12.09 -18.45 8.06
CA ILE A 319 -11.78 -19.73 7.40
C ILE A 319 -11.04 -19.50 6.09
N ARG A 320 -11.48 -18.54 5.26
CA ARG A 320 -10.81 -18.19 4.00
C ARG A 320 -9.39 -17.70 4.24
N ASN A 321 -9.19 -16.83 5.23
CA ASN A 321 -7.87 -16.32 5.57
C ASN A 321 -6.94 -17.45 6.03
N VAL A 322 -7.39 -18.32 6.94
CA VAL A 322 -6.60 -19.48 7.40
C VAL A 322 -6.27 -20.44 6.25
N ARG A 323 -7.20 -20.65 5.29
CA ARG A 323 -6.89 -21.44 4.08
C ARG A 323 -5.83 -20.80 3.20
N ASN A 324 -5.88 -19.47 3.03
CA ASN A 324 -4.84 -18.75 2.30
C ASN A 324 -3.49 -18.83 3.02
N GLN A 325 -3.48 -18.68 4.36
CA GLN A 325 -2.28 -18.86 5.18
C GLN A 325 -1.71 -20.28 5.05
N MET A 326 -2.57 -21.31 5.04
CA MET A 326 -2.15 -22.69 4.82
C MET A 326 -1.50 -22.87 3.44
N ALA A 327 -2.05 -22.27 2.39
CA ALA A 327 -1.45 -22.30 1.05
C ALA A 327 -0.08 -21.59 1.03
N TRP A 328 0.04 -20.44 1.69
CA TRP A 328 1.33 -19.74 1.81
C TRP A 328 2.36 -20.49 2.65
N ALA A 329 1.94 -21.19 3.72
CA ALA A 329 2.83 -22.03 4.51
C ALA A 329 3.42 -23.19 3.68
N GLN A 330 2.65 -23.73 2.72
CA GLN A 330 3.19 -24.72 1.77
C GLN A 330 4.24 -24.10 0.84
N VAL A 331 4.03 -22.87 0.39
CA VAL A 331 5.03 -22.13 -0.41
C VAL A 331 6.28 -21.86 0.42
N GLU A 332 6.14 -21.35 1.64
CA GLU A 332 7.26 -21.08 2.57
C GLU A 332 8.10 -22.35 2.82
N GLU A 333 7.46 -23.50 2.99
CA GLU A 333 8.17 -24.78 3.14
C GLU A 333 8.96 -25.15 1.88
N GLN A 334 8.38 -24.98 0.68
CA GLN A 334 9.11 -25.22 -0.57
C GLN A 334 10.22 -24.21 -0.80
N GLU A 335 10.04 -22.94 -0.41
CA GLU A 335 11.06 -21.91 -0.46
C GLU A 335 12.21 -22.23 0.49
N ARG A 336 11.95 -22.73 1.70
CA ARG A 336 13.01 -23.23 2.60
C ARG A 336 13.79 -24.39 2.00
N ILE A 337 13.11 -25.35 1.39
CA ILE A 337 13.77 -26.47 0.71
C ILE A 337 14.63 -25.95 -0.44
N ARG A 338 14.11 -25.03 -1.26
CA ARG A 338 14.88 -24.36 -2.31
C ARG A 338 16.11 -23.65 -1.72
N ASP A 339 15.95 -22.84 -0.69
CA ASP A 339 17.05 -22.09 -0.09
C ASP A 339 18.14 -23.02 0.45
N THR A 340 17.74 -24.15 1.05
CA THR A 340 18.69 -25.18 1.50
C THR A 340 19.43 -25.81 0.32
N LEU A 341 18.72 -26.12 -0.78
CA LEU A 341 19.34 -26.64 -2.00
C LEU A 341 20.25 -25.61 -2.68
N ASP A 342 19.88 -24.33 -2.68
CA ASP A 342 20.70 -23.24 -3.20
C ASP A 342 21.98 -23.08 -2.37
N GLU A 343 21.90 -23.22 -1.03
CA GLU A 343 23.07 -23.28 -0.16
C GLU A 343 23.96 -24.50 -0.45
N GLU A 344 23.37 -25.68 -0.67
CA GLU A 344 24.11 -26.90 -1.06
C GLU A 344 24.78 -26.75 -2.44
N ILE A 345 24.10 -26.15 -3.41
CA ILE A 345 24.64 -25.84 -4.74
C ILE A 345 25.80 -24.86 -4.62
N LEU A 346 25.65 -23.77 -3.85
CA LEU A 346 26.73 -22.82 -3.61
C LEU A 346 27.93 -23.47 -2.93
N ALA A 347 27.71 -24.38 -1.98
CA ALA A 347 28.79 -25.13 -1.34
C ALA A 347 29.49 -26.06 -2.35
N ALA A 348 28.73 -26.75 -3.20
CA ALA A 348 29.27 -27.59 -4.25
C ALA A 348 30.03 -26.78 -5.32
N ASP A 349 29.51 -25.64 -5.75
CA ASP A 349 30.17 -24.73 -6.70
C ASP A 349 31.49 -24.17 -6.13
N ASN A 350 31.50 -23.81 -4.85
CA ASN A 350 32.73 -23.39 -4.16
C ASN A 350 33.75 -24.53 -4.07
N GLN A 351 33.28 -25.77 -3.83
CA GLN A 351 34.16 -26.94 -3.82
C GLN A 351 34.71 -27.24 -5.22
N ILE A 352 33.88 -27.17 -6.25
CA ILE A 352 34.32 -27.31 -7.65
C ILE A 352 35.35 -26.24 -7.99
N ALA A 353 35.11 -24.97 -7.62
CA ALA A 353 36.05 -23.89 -7.88
C ALA A 353 37.39 -24.11 -7.13
N ALA A 354 37.36 -24.63 -5.90
CA ALA A 354 38.57 -24.99 -5.16
C ALA A 354 39.31 -26.16 -5.83
N ASP A 355 38.58 -27.21 -6.21
CA ASP A 355 39.13 -28.38 -6.89
C ASP A 355 39.70 -28.00 -8.27
N GLU A 356 39.04 -27.09 -9.03
CA GLU A 356 39.53 -26.55 -10.31
C GLU A 356 40.80 -25.70 -10.12
N ALA A 357 40.88 -24.91 -9.05
CA ALA A 357 42.09 -24.16 -8.71
C ALA A 357 43.24 -25.10 -8.34
N ASP A 358 42.96 -26.16 -7.57
CA ASP A 358 43.93 -27.20 -7.25
C ASP A 358 44.37 -27.97 -8.50
N LEU A 359 43.44 -28.30 -9.41
CA LEU A 359 43.74 -28.92 -10.70
C LEU A 359 44.64 -28.02 -11.54
N SER A 360 44.37 -26.71 -11.59
CA SER A 360 45.25 -25.75 -12.26
C SER A 360 46.64 -25.69 -11.62
N ASN A 361 46.73 -25.78 -10.29
CA ASN A 361 48.02 -25.86 -9.60
C ASN A 361 48.75 -27.16 -9.95
N PHE A 362 48.04 -28.29 -9.96
CA PHE A 362 48.60 -29.57 -10.37
C PHE A 362 49.08 -29.54 -11.83
N ASP A 363 48.33 -28.95 -12.76
CA ASP A 363 48.74 -28.77 -14.16
C ASP A 363 50.02 -27.94 -14.27
N VAL A 364 50.16 -26.87 -13.47
CA VAL A 364 51.40 -26.08 -13.40
C VAL A 364 52.56 -26.94 -12.88
N THR A 365 52.36 -27.73 -11.82
CA THR A 365 53.41 -28.61 -11.29
C THR A 365 53.79 -29.74 -12.24
N ILE A 366 52.82 -30.32 -12.95
CA ILE A 366 53.05 -31.37 -13.96
C ILE A 366 53.79 -30.78 -15.15
N SER A 367 53.41 -29.59 -15.60
CA SER A 367 54.12 -28.87 -16.68
C SER A 367 55.57 -28.54 -16.28
N ALA A 368 55.79 -28.07 -15.05
CA ALA A 368 57.12 -27.83 -14.51
C ALA A 368 57.95 -29.13 -14.41
N ALA A 369 57.36 -30.21 -13.87
CA ALA A 369 58.00 -31.51 -13.78
C ALA A 369 58.29 -32.12 -15.16
N ALA A 370 57.40 -31.93 -16.15
CA ALA A 370 57.61 -32.35 -17.52
C ALA A 370 58.76 -31.54 -18.19
N ALA A 371 58.85 -30.24 -17.91
CA ALA A 371 59.95 -29.40 -18.37
C ALA A 371 61.29 -29.82 -17.71
N GLU A 372 61.29 -30.13 -16.42
CA GLU A 372 62.46 -30.69 -15.71
C GLU A 372 62.84 -32.08 -16.26
N LEU A 373 61.87 -32.94 -16.55
CA LEU A 373 62.09 -34.24 -17.15
C LEU A 373 62.70 -34.10 -18.55
N GLU A 374 62.21 -33.19 -19.39
CA GLU A 374 62.77 -32.95 -20.72
C GLU A 374 64.19 -32.35 -20.63
N ALA A 375 64.44 -31.43 -19.70
CA ALA A 375 65.78 -30.88 -19.44
C ALA A 375 66.75 -31.96 -18.92
N ALA A 376 66.29 -32.85 -18.05
CA ALA A 376 67.04 -33.99 -17.56
C ALA A 376 67.27 -35.03 -18.66
N ALA A 377 66.26 -35.30 -19.50
CA ALA A 377 66.36 -36.20 -20.64
C ALA A 377 67.37 -35.68 -21.66
N GLU A 378 67.37 -34.38 -21.94
CA GLU A 378 68.35 -33.73 -22.82
C GLU A 378 69.76 -33.76 -22.20
N SER A 379 69.89 -33.53 -20.89
CA SER A 379 71.17 -33.72 -20.17
C SER A 379 71.67 -35.16 -20.22
N VAL A 380 70.78 -36.14 -20.10
CA VAL A 380 71.09 -37.58 -20.25
C VAL A 380 71.46 -37.91 -21.70
N ARG A 381 70.81 -37.28 -22.69
CA ARG A 381 71.12 -37.44 -24.12
C ARG A 381 72.54 -36.91 -24.40
N GLN A 382 72.88 -35.74 -23.87
CA GLN A 382 74.22 -35.15 -23.97
C GLN A 382 75.29 -35.96 -23.20
N ALA A 383 74.95 -36.47 -22.00
CA ALA A 383 75.85 -37.32 -21.23
C ALA A 383 76.08 -38.68 -21.90
N ASN A 384 75.05 -39.28 -22.52
CA ASN A 384 75.19 -40.50 -23.31
C ASN A 384 75.98 -40.26 -24.61
N ALA A 385 75.84 -39.11 -25.26
CA ALA A 385 76.68 -38.74 -26.40
C ALA A 385 78.15 -38.61 -25.99
N LYS A 386 78.45 -37.94 -24.87
CA LYS A 386 79.80 -37.88 -24.28
C LYS A 386 80.30 -39.27 -23.88
N ARG A 387 79.45 -40.11 -23.30
CA ARG A 387 79.80 -41.50 -22.95
C ARG A 387 80.10 -42.33 -24.19
N GLY A 388 79.38 -42.12 -25.28
CA GLY A 388 79.66 -42.76 -26.58
C GLY A 388 81.04 -42.39 -27.11
N GLN A 389 81.40 -41.11 -27.07
CA GLN A 389 82.74 -40.63 -27.46
C GLN A 389 83.85 -41.23 -26.58
N VAL A 390 83.68 -41.21 -25.25
CA VAL A 390 84.65 -41.80 -24.31
C VAL A 390 84.74 -43.32 -24.45
N GLN A 391 83.65 -43.99 -24.83
CA GLN A 391 83.65 -45.43 -25.06
C GLN A 391 84.36 -45.79 -26.38
N GLU A 392 84.20 -45.00 -27.44
CA GLU A 392 85.01 -45.15 -28.67
C GLU A 392 86.51 -44.93 -28.40
N GLU A 393 86.87 -43.91 -27.60
CA GLU A 393 88.26 -43.69 -27.18
C GLU A 393 88.80 -44.85 -26.33
N LYS A 394 87.98 -45.41 -25.43
CA LYS A 394 88.33 -46.59 -24.63
C LYS A 394 88.54 -47.83 -25.51
N ASP A 395 87.64 -48.07 -26.47
CA ASP A 395 87.73 -49.23 -27.35
C ASP A 395 88.95 -49.14 -28.28
N GLU A 396 89.33 -47.93 -28.74
CA GLU A 396 90.61 -47.71 -29.43
C GLU A 396 91.84 -48.03 -28.55
N ILE A 397 91.82 -47.61 -27.29
CA ILE A 397 92.91 -47.88 -26.34
C ILE A 397 92.97 -49.38 -26.03
N GLN A 398 91.83 -50.05 -25.94
CA GLN A 398 91.75 -51.48 -25.66
C GLN A 398 92.25 -52.32 -26.84
N VAL A 399 91.94 -51.93 -28.08
CA VAL A 399 92.54 -52.55 -29.29
C VAL A 399 94.07 -52.38 -29.30
N ARG A 400 94.59 -51.20 -28.91
CA ARG A 400 96.04 -50.98 -28.78
C ARG A 400 96.68 -51.82 -27.66
N TRP A 401 95.97 -51.99 -26.54
CA TRP A 401 96.42 -52.81 -25.41
C TRP A 401 96.49 -54.30 -25.78
N ASP A 402 95.46 -54.83 -26.45
CA ASP A 402 95.40 -56.24 -26.85
C ASP A 402 96.47 -56.58 -27.91
N ALA A 403 96.81 -55.64 -28.80
CA ALA A 403 97.92 -55.79 -29.74
C ALA A 403 99.28 -55.93 -29.02
N GLN A 404 99.54 -55.08 -28.02
CA GLN A 404 100.75 -55.12 -27.20
C GLN A 404 100.82 -56.39 -26.32
N MET A 405 99.69 -56.84 -25.77
CA MET A 405 99.63 -58.07 -24.97
C MET A 405 99.86 -59.33 -25.81
N THR A 406 99.40 -59.35 -27.06
CA THR A 406 99.64 -60.47 -28.00
C THR A 406 101.13 -60.60 -28.34
N GLU A 407 101.81 -59.47 -28.55
CA GLU A 407 103.26 -59.42 -28.78
C GLU A 407 104.05 -59.93 -27.55
N ARG A 408 103.61 -59.56 -26.34
CA ARG A 408 104.20 -60.04 -25.07
C ARG A 408 104.01 -61.55 -24.86
N HIS A 409 102.83 -62.08 -25.20
CA HIS A 409 102.56 -63.51 -25.10
C HIS A 409 103.37 -64.35 -26.11
N GLY A 410 103.64 -63.82 -27.31
CA GLY A 410 104.55 -64.44 -28.28
C GLY A 410 105.96 -64.59 -27.72
N LEU A 411 106.51 -63.54 -27.11
CA LEU A 411 107.85 -63.56 -26.50
C LEU A 411 107.93 -64.48 -25.27
N GLN A 412 106.84 -64.64 -24.49
CA GLN A 412 106.78 -65.59 -23.37
C GLN A 412 106.67 -67.07 -23.82
N ALA A 413 106.14 -67.35 -25.01
CA ALA A 413 106.08 -68.71 -25.57
C ALA A 413 107.47 -69.18 -26.07
N GLU A 414 108.25 -68.28 -26.68
CA GLU A 414 109.65 -68.53 -27.08
C GLU A 414 110.54 -68.86 -25.85
N GLN A 415 110.31 -68.16 -24.73
CA GLN A 415 111.04 -68.38 -23.47
C GLN A 415 110.74 -69.75 -22.82
N ARG A 416 109.52 -70.30 -23.01
CA ARG A 416 109.13 -71.61 -22.45
C ARG A 416 109.74 -72.78 -23.23
N ARG A 417 109.87 -72.68 -24.56
CA ARG A 417 110.55 -73.70 -25.40
C ARG A 417 112.02 -73.87 -25.02
N ILE A 418 112.72 -72.78 -24.68
CA ILE A 418 114.15 -72.82 -24.30
C ILE A 418 114.34 -73.50 -22.92
N ARG A 419 113.37 -73.41 -21.99
CA ARG A 419 113.42 -74.10 -20.68
C ARG A 419 113.20 -75.60 -20.77
N GLU A 420 112.40 -76.09 -21.71
CA GLU A 420 112.15 -77.54 -21.87
C GLU A 420 113.36 -78.29 -22.44
N TYR A 421 114.16 -77.65 -23.30
CA TYR A 421 115.44 -78.22 -23.78
C TYR A 421 116.51 -78.31 -22.69
N LEU A 422 116.52 -77.39 -21.71
CA LEU A 422 117.49 -77.39 -20.61
C LEU A 422 117.21 -78.53 -19.60
N LYS A 423 115.94 -78.78 -19.29
CA LYS A 423 115.50 -79.78 -18.30
C LYS A 423 115.74 -81.24 -18.75
N ALA A 424 115.77 -81.49 -20.06
CA ALA A 424 116.07 -82.81 -20.63
C ALA A 424 117.58 -83.15 -20.65
N ALA A 425 118.46 -82.13 -20.56
CA ALA A 425 119.92 -82.30 -20.49
C ALA A 425 120.41 -82.54 -19.05
N GLU A 426 119.75 -81.96 -18.04
CA GLU A 426 120.09 -82.13 -16.61
C GLU A 426 119.78 -83.55 -16.08
N GLY A 427 118.78 -84.24 -16.63
CA GLY A 427 118.42 -85.61 -16.24
C GLY A 427 119.44 -86.69 -16.65
N ARG A 428 120.28 -86.44 -17.66
CA ARG A 428 121.34 -87.40 -18.09
C ARG A 428 122.62 -87.27 -17.29
N ILE A 429 122.82 -86.16 -16.59
CA ILE A 429 124.02 -85.89 -15.77
C ILE A 429 123.86 -86.48 -14.35
N ALA A 430 122.62 -86.54 -13.83
CA ALA A 430 122.33 -87.08 -12.50
C ALA A 430 122.60 -88.60 -12.37
N THR A 431 122.44 -89.37 -13.44
CA THR A 431 122.65 -90.84 -13.43
C THR A 431 124.13 -91.23 -13.45
N THR A 432 125.02 -90.34 -13.90
CA THR A 432 126.48 -90.59 -13.92
C THR A 432 127.16 -90.18 -12.62
N GLN A 433 126.56 -89.25 -11.85
CA GLN A 433 127.08 -88.82 -10.54
C GLN A 433 126.85 -89.88 -9.43
N GLN A 434 125.78 -90.67 -9.54
CA GLN A 434 125.46 -91.77 -8.61
C GLN A 434 126.50 -92.90 -8.60
N ASN A 435 127.30 -93.04 -9.65
CA ASN A 435 128.37 -94.06 -9.77
C ASN A 435 129.75 -93.57 -9.29
N ILE A 436 129.89 -92.29 -8.92
CA ILE A 436 131.16 -91.69 -8.48
C ILE A 436 131.18 -91.50 -6.95
N ASP A 437 130.03 -91.36 -6.30
CA ASP A 437 129.94 -91.19 -4.84
C ASP A 437 130.05 -92.51 -4.04
N GLU A 438 130.07 -93.66 -4.72
CA GLU A 438 130.36 -94.96 -4.09
C GLU A 438 131.86 -95.11 -3.75
N GLU A 439 132.77 -94.34 -4.39
CA GLU A 439 134.21 -94.41 -4.12
C GLU A 439 134.78 -93.35 -3.16
N ASN A 440 134.05 -92.27 -2.88
CA ASN A 440 134.51 -91.27 -1.90
C ASN A 440 134.14 -91.63 -0.44
N ARG A 441 133.62 -92.84 -0.22
CA ARG A 441 133.41 -93.44 1.10
C ARG A 441 134.68 -94.10 1.66
N ARG A 442 135.81 -94.08 0.94
CA ARG A 442 136.98 -94.91 1.31
C ARG A 442 138.24 -94.17 1.72
N LEU A 443 138.29 -92.84 1.73
CA LEU A 443 139.49 -92.12 2.14
C LEU A 443 139.22 -90.97 3.11
N ALA A 444 139.51 -91.29 4.38
CA ALA A 444 140.06 -90.43 5.44
C ALA A 444 139.13 -89.33 5.99
N GLU A 445 138.60 -89.45 7.21
CA GLU A 445 139.33 -89.55 8.49
C GLU A 445 140.55 -88.62 8.56
N LEU A 446 140.31 -87.30 8.77
CA LEU A 446 141.17 -86.42 9.59
C LEU A 446 140.56 -85.01 9.76
N SER A 447 140.23 -84.68 11.01
CA SER A 447 139.81 -83.37 11.57
C SER A 447 138.33 -82.97 11.46
N GLY A 448 137.70 -82.61 12.59
CA GLY A 448 136.26 -82.37 12.74
C GLY A 448 135.81 -81.08 13.43
N GLY A 449 134.53 -81.03 13.83
CA GLY A 449 133.97 -80.18 14.90
C GLY A 449 133.09 -78.96 14.52
N SER A 450 131.79 -79.05 14.87
CA SER A 450 130.77 -78.02 15.28
C SER A 450 130.39 -76.87 14.30
N PHE A 451 129.18 -76.76 13.74
CA PHE A 451 127.83 -76.46 14.33
C PHE A 451 127.72 -75.06 14.98
N ILE A 452 126.65 -74.32 14.63
CA ILE A 452 126.08 -73.12 15.28
C ILE A 452 126.90 -71.82 15.18
N ARG A 453 126.44 -70.86 14.34
CA ARG A 453 126.47 -69.41 14.68
C ARG A 453 125.86 -68.48 13.64
N LYS A 454 125.73 -68.86 12.37
CA LYS A 454 125.16 -67.96 11.35
C LYS A 454 123.63 -68.03 11.18
N GLN A 455 122.96 -68.81 12.02
CA GLN A 455 121.50 -68.99 11.98
C GLN A 455 120.74 -68.01 12.91
N GLU A 456 121.44 -67.24 13.76
CA GLU A 456 120.82 -66.28 14.69
C GLU A 456 120.83 -64.81 14.22
N GLU A 457 121.62 -64.44 13.19
CA GLU A 457 121.71 -63.03 12.75
C GLU A 457 120.59 -62.63 11.76
N LEU A 458 119.93 -63.58 11.08
CA LEU A 458 119.01 -63.26 9.97
C LEU A 458 117.52 -63.12 10.40
N GLU A 459 117.09 -63.74 11.50
CA GLU A 459 115.70 -63.62 12.01
C GLU A 459 115.47 -62.41 12.92
N ARG A 460 116.51 -61.83 13.52
CA ARG A 460 116.40 -60.51 14.19
C ARG A 460 115.88 -59.42 13.24
N ALA A 461 116.10 -59.56 11.94
CA ALA A 461 115.57 -58.66 10.91
C ALA A 461 114.05 -58.78 10.71
N LYS A 462 113.40 -59.86 11.17
CA LYS A 462 111.93 -60.00 11.17
C LYS A 462 111.27 -59.26 12.34
N GLU A 463 111.98 -58.99 13.44
CA GLU A 463 111.43 -58.32 14.62
C GLU A 463 111.48 -56.79 14.54
N GLU A 464 112.36 -56.19 13.73
CA GLU A 464 112.40 -54.73 13.49
C GLU A 464 111.29 -54.26 12.54
N ALA A 465 110.91 -55.07 11.54
CA ALA A 465 109.81 -54.77 10.62
C ALA A 465 108.41 -54.85 11.28
N SER A 466 108.29 -55.67 12.32
CA SER A 466 107.08 -55.79 13.16
C SER A 466 106.89 -54.55 14.07
N ARG A 467 107.98 -54.05 14.67
CA ARG A 467 107.96 -52.82 15.48
C ARG A 467 107.62 -51.57 14.68
N ALA A 468 108.05 -51.47 13.43
CA ALA A 468 107.67 -50.38 12.53
C ALA A 468 106.18 -50.40 12.12
N ARG A 469 105.53 -51.58 12.16
CA ARG A 469 104.10 -51.74 11.84
C ARG A 469 103.19 -51.42 13.02
N ALA A 470 103.62 -51.73 14.24
CA ALA A 470 102.91 -51.30 15.46
C ALA A 470 102.94 -49.77 15.63
N GLN A 471 104.03 -49.10 15.25
CA GLN A 471 104.10 -47.63 15.20
C GLN A 471 103.18 -47.01 14.13
N TYR A 472 102.83 -47.74 13.05
CA TYR A 472 101.91 -47.28 12.01
C TYR A 472 100.43 -47.33 12.45
N GLU A 473 100.04 -48.30 13.28
CA GLU A 473 98.68 -48.39 13.83
C GLU A 473 98.46 -47.42 15.00
N GLU A 474 99.50 -47.13 15.79
CA GLU A 474 99.50 -46.04 16.78
C GLU A 474 99.34 -44.67 16.09
N HIS A 475 100.09 -44.42 15.00
CA HIS A 475 99.94 -43.25 14.14
C HIS A 475 98.60 -43.19 13.37
N SER A 476 97.88 -44.31 13.17
CA SER A 476 96.56 -44.31 12.53
C SER A 476 95.44 -43.88 13.49
N SER A 477 95.59 -44.14 14.80
CA SER A 477 94.65 -43.60 15.81
C SER A 477 94.93 -42.12 16.09
N ASP A 478 96.21 -41.72 16.04
CA ASP A 478 96.58 -40.30 16.00
C ASP A 478 96.13 -39.64 14.70
N ARG A 479 95.93 -40.37 13.60
CA ARG A 479 95.41 -39.81 12.33
C ARG A 479 93.95 -39.38 12.44
N ASP A 480 93.12 -40.09 13.19
CA ASP A 480 91.71 -39.72 13.41
C ASP A 480 91.57 -38.59 14.44
N ARG A 481 92.46 -38.58 15.45
CA ARG A 481 92.60 -37.46 16.39
C ARG A 481 93.14 -36.20 15.69
N LEU A 482 94.14 -36.36 14.83
CA LEU A 482 94.65 -35.30 13.94
C LEU A 482 93.64 -34.91 12.85
N PHE A 483 92.72 -35.79 12.40
CA PHE A 483 91.63 -35.39 11.50
C PHE A 483 90.58 -34.55 12.23
N HIS A 484 90.39 -34.79 13.52
CA HIS A 484 89.55 -33.94 14.37
C HIS A 484 90.26 -32.62 14.70
N ASP A 485 91.55 -32.63 15.01
CA ASP A 485 92.37 -31.43 15.19
C ASP A 485 92.55 -30.66 13.86
N ILE A 486 92.54 -31.34 12.70
CA ILE A 486 92.51 -30.72 11.35
C ILE A 486 91.13 -30.15 11.06
N ASN A 487 90.03 -30.77 11.48
CA ASN A 487 88.69 -30.19 11.35
C ASN A 487 88.48 -29.01 12.31
N GLU A 488 89.00 -29.08 13.54
CA GLU A 488 89.00 -27.99 14.51
C GLU A 488 89.92 -26.85 14.04
N ALA A 489 91.07 -27.18 13.45
CA ALA A 489 91.93 -26.22 12.74
C ALA A 489 91.32 -25.72 11.42
N GLU A 490 90.49 -26.49 10.70
CA GLU A 490 89.74 -26.06 9.50
C GLU A 490 88.54 -25.18 9.88
N GLU A 491 87.94 -25.40 11.04
CA GLU A 491 86.98 -24.48 11.67
C GLU A 491 87.69 -23.21 12.19
N GLU A 492 88.90 -23.31 12.76
CA GLU A 492 89.74 -22.14 13.07
C GLU A 492 90.22 -21.43 11.80
N VAL A 493 90.46 -22.14 10.69
CA VAL A 493 90.79 -21.58 9.37
C VAL A 493 89.56 -21.01 8.66
N GLN A 494 88.35 -21.51 8.92
CA GLN A 494 87.09 -20.89 8.49
C GLN A 494 86.73 -19.67 9.36
N ALA A 495 86.96 -19.73 10.67
CA ALA A 495 86.88 -18.59 11.57
C ALA A 495 87.95 -17.55 11.25
N ALA A 496 89.15 -17.98 10.80
CA ALA A 496 90.23 -17.14 10.30
C ALA A 496 90.05 -16.74 8.82
N LYS A 497 89.13 -17.36 8.06
CA LYS A 497 88.72 -16.87 6.73
C LYS A 497 87.96 -15.56 6.85
N ALA A 498 87.26 -15.29 7.94
CA ALA A 498 86.65 -13.97 8.18
C ALA A 498 87.69 -12.83 8.33
N PRO A 499 88.78 -12.98 9.12
CA PRO A 499 89.91 -12.05 9.08
C PRO A 499 90.80 -12.17 7.84
N LEU A 500 90.81 -13.28 7.09
CA LEU A 500 91.51 -13.38 5.80
C LEU A 500 90.75 -12.67 4.66
N GLU A 501 89.42 -12.69 4.67
CA GLU A 501 88.54 -11.81 3.87
C GLU A 501 88.75 -10.35 4.26
N LYS A 502 88.99 -10.07 5.55
CA LYS A 502 89.41 -8.75 6.03
C LYS A 502 90.77 -8.33 5.45
N ILE A 503 91.76 -9.23 5.42
CA ILE A 503 93.08 -8.99 4.79
C ILE A 503 92.96 -8.92 3.26
N LYS A 504 92.01 -9.62 2.62
CA LYS A 504 91.70 -9.49 1.18
C LYS A 504 90.97 -8.18 0.86
N ALA A 505 90.14 -7.67 1.77
CA ALA A 505 89.61 -6.31 1.67
C ALA A 505 90.68 -5.26 1.97
N ASP A 506 91.68 -5.54 2.83
CA ASP A 506 92.88 -4.71 2.97
C ASP A 506 93.72 -4.72 1.66
N VAL A 507 93.56 -5.74 0.81
CA VAL A 507 94.10 -5.79 -0.57
C VAL A 507 93.23 -4.96 -1.54
N ASP A 508 91.90 -4.96 -1.40
CA ASP A 508 91.02 -4.00 -2.10
C ASP A 508 91.28 -2.54 -1.63
N GLU A 509 91.69 -2.35 -0.37
CA GLU A 509 92.17 -1.10 0.20
C GLU A 509 93.54 -0.71 -0.38
N ALA A 510 94.44 -1.68 -0.58
CA ALA A 510 95.71 -1.46 -1.26
C ALA A 510 95.53 -1.12 -2.75
N GLU A 511 94.57 -1.72 -3.46
CA GLU A 511 94.23 -1.39 -4.86
C GLU A 511 93.49 -0.04 -4.99
N SER A 512 92.68 0.32 -3.99
CA SER A 512 92.08 1.66 -3.82
C SER A 512 93.14 2.73 -3.51
N LEU A 513 94.11 2.45 -2.64
CA LEU A 513 95.17 3.42 -2.31
C LEU A 513 96.22 3.55 -3.41
N LEU A 514 96.42 2.53 -4.23
CA LEU A 514 97.22 2.60 -5.46
C LEU A 514 96.51 3.41 -6.57
N SER A 515 95.19 3.60 -6.45
CA SER A 515 94.40 4.59 -7.19
C SER A 515 94.52 6.00 -6.57
N THR A 516 94.62 6.13 -5.24
CA THR A 516 94.85 7.41 -4.54
C THR A 516 96.29 7.92 -4.68
N LEU A 517 97.27 7.03 -4.80
CA LEU A 517 98.65 7.35 -5.21
C LEU A 517 98.75 7.89 -6.64
N LYS A 518 97.63 7.92 -7.39
CA LYS A 518 97.52 8.59 -8.70
C LYS A 518 96.70 9.90 -8.66
N ARG A 519 96.12 10.31 -7.52
CA ARG A 519 95.50 11.63 -7.26
C ARG A 519 96.35 12.46 -6.28
N GLU A 520 97.45 12.99 -6.85
CA GLU A 520 97.94 14.36 -6.65
C GLU A 520 98.42 14.80 -5.25
N GLY A 521 99.75 14.87 -5.12
CA GLY A 521 100.37 15.96 -4.36
C GLY A 521 99.93 17.31 -4.94
N GLY A 522 99.30 18.15 -4.12
CA GLY A 522 98.81 19.48 -4.48
C GLY A 522 98.08 20.16 -3.31
N PRO A 523 98.00 21.50 -3.28
CA PRO A 523 98.12 22.31 -2.07
C PRO A 523 96.87 22.33 -1.17
N GLN A 524 97.11 22.39 0.15
CA GLN A 524 96.42 23.11 1.25
C GLN A 524 94.88 23.39 1.21
N ASN A 525 94.10 22.70 0.38
CA ASN A 525 92.68 22.98 0.11
C ASN A 525 91.76 21.73 0.23
N SER A 526 92.25 20.62 0.78
CA SER A 526 91.52 19.35 0.88
C SER A 526 90.36 19.33 1.89
N GLY A 527 90.17 20.41 2.67
CA GLY A 527 89.03 20.57 3.58
C GLY A 527 87.83 21.30 2.97
N PHE A 528 87.91 21.70 1.69
CA PHE A 528 86.86 22.45 1.01
C PHE A 528 86.16 21.59 -0.05
N HIS A 529 84.91 21.91 -0.36
CA HIS A 529 84.08 21.17 -1.33
C HIS A 529 84.82 20.94 -2.66
N GLU A 530 84.54 19.81 -3.33
CA GLU A 530 85.33 19.23 -4.43
C GLU A 530 85.57 20.19 -5.61
N ARG A 531 84.75 21.24 -5.76
CA ARG A 531 84.89 22.30 -6.79
C ARG A 531 85.59 23.59 -6.33
N MET A 532 86.08 23.67 -5.09
CA MET A 532 86.75 24.85 -4.53
C MET A 532 88.06 25.21 -5.26
N PRO A 533 88.89 24.24 -5.69
CA PRO A 533 90.08 24.56 -6.48
C PRO A 533 89.74 25.20 -7.84
N LEU A 534 88.63 24.80 -8.45
CA LEU A 534 88.14 25.40 -9.71
C LEU A 534 87.60 26.82 -9.48
N LEU A 535 86.93 27.07 -8.35
CA LEU A 535 86.44 28.38 -7.97
C LEU A 535 87.59 29.36 -7.67
N LEU A 536 88.60 28.94 -6.90
CA LEU A 536 89.79 29.75 -6.60
C LEU A 536 90.56 30.11 -7.88
N LYS A 537 90.71 29.14 -8.80
CA LYS A 537 91.34 29.37 -10.11
C LYS A 537 90.54 30.33 -10.98
N ALA A 538 89.21 30.29 -10.93
CA ALA A 538 88.34 31.22 -11.67
C ALA A 538 88.36 32.64 -11.07
N ILE A 539 88.51 32.77 -9.75
CA ILE A 539 88.70 34.06 -9.07
C ILE A 539 90.08 34.65 -9.37
N GLU A 540 91.13 33.82 -9.47
CA GLU A 540 92.49 34.24 -9.86
C GLU A 540 92.59 34.71 -11.31
N GLN A 541 91.75 34.18 -12.21
CA GLN A 541 91.74 34.54 -13.63
C GLN A 541 90.91 35.79 -13.94
N GLU A 542 90.00 36.20 -13.05
CA GLU A 542 89.15 37.39 -13.24
C GLU A 542 89.87 38.68 -12.77
N ARG A 543 90.11 39.61 -13.70
CA ARG A 543 90.82 40.87 -13.42
C ARG A 543 89.89 42.06 -13.10
N SER A 544 88.58 41.84 -13.11
CA SER A 544 87.58 42.90 -12.99
C SER A 544 87.27 43.34 -11.55
N PHE A 545 87.94 42.74 -10.55
CA PHE A 545 87.77 43.08 -9.14
C PHE A 545 88.48 44.38 -8.77
N THR A 546 87.82 45.20 -7.96
CA THR A 546 88.37 46.46 -7.44
C THR A 546 89.39 46.18 -6.33
N SER A 547 89.04 45.28 -5.41
CA SER A 547 89.97 44.61 -4.51
C SER A 547 89.58 43.14 -4.42
N ARG A 548 90.58 42.27 -4.31
CA ARG A 548 90.36 40.83 -4.45
C ARG A 548 89.54 40.28 -3.27
N PRO A 549 88.55 39.41 -3.54
CA PRO A 549 87.85 38.68 -2.48
C PRO A 549 88.85 37.85 -1.64
N VAL A 550 88.72 37.87 -0.32
CA VAL A 550 89.57 37.12 0.60
C VAL A 550 88.78 35.93 1.16
N GLY A 551 89.23 34.71 0.88
CA GLY A 551 88.61 33.48 1.35
C GLY A 551 89.13 32.24 0.62
N PRO A 552 88.64 31.04 0.96
CA PRO A 552 87.66 30.77 2.01
C PRO A 552 88.22 31.05 3.41
N LEU A 553 87.39 31.59 4.31
CA LEU A 553 87.82 32.01 5.65
C LEU A 553 88.52 30.90 6.46
N GLY A 554 88.13 29.64 6.25
CA GLY A 554 88.75 28.48 6.89
C GLY A 554 90.25 28.32 6.60
N HIS A 555 90.75 28.89 5.50
CA HIS A 555 92.17 28.83 5.14
C HIS A 555 93.06 29.65 6.10
N TYR A 556 92.46 30.61 6.81
CA TYR A 556 93.16 31.52 7.72
C TYR A 556 92.96 31.16 9.20
N VAL A 557 92.27 30.07 9.49
CA VAL A 557 91.98 29.61 10.85
C VAL A 557 92.72 28.30 11.10
N ARG A 558 93.54 28.25 12.16
CA ARG A 558 94.31 27.05 12.53
C ARG A 558 93.88 26.54 13.90
N LEU A 559 93.43 25.30 13.95
CA LEU A 559 93.03 24.63 15.18
C LEU A 559 94.29 24.19 15.96
N LEU A 560 94.43 24.65 17.21
CA LEU A 560 95.60 24.35 18.07
C LEU A 560 95.36 23.17 19.01
N LYS A 561 94.10 22.96 19.44
CA LYS A 561 93.71 21.84 20.30
C LYS A 561 92.51 21.10 19.68
N PRO A 562 92.60 19.78 19.44
CA PRO A 562 91.60 19.03 18.66
C PRO A 562 90.22 18.91 19.34
N GLU A 563 90.19 19.01 20.66
CA GLU A 563 89.03 18.81 21.53
C GLU A 563 87.88 19.80 21.25
N TRP A 564 88.22 20.97 20.70
CA TRP A 564 87.30 22.06 20.41
C TRP A 564 86.80 22.05 18.96
N SER A 565 87.20 21.07 18.13
CA SER A 565 86.83 20.97 16.71
C SER A 565 85.32 20.97 16.49
N SER A 566 84.59 20.13 17.23
CA SER A 566 83.13 19.99 17.12
C SER A 566 82.36 21.26 17.53
N ILE A 567 82.90 22.03 18.49
CA ILE A 567 82.32 23.30 18.94
C ILE A 567 82.60 24.40 17.91
N LEU A 568 83.80 24.44 17.34
CA LEU A 568 84.19 25.43 16.32
C LEU A 568 83.51 25.16 14.97
N GLU A 569 83.28 23.89 14.61
CA GLU A 569 82.46 23.52 13.45
C GLU A 569 81.00 23.92 13.63
N ASN A 570 80.41 23.71 14.81
CA ASN A 570 79.05 24.17 15.08
C ASN A 570 78.92 25.71 15.17
N ALA A 571 79.95 26.40 15.68
CA ALA A 571 79.93 27.86 15.83
C ALA A 571 80.21 28.59 14.51
N PHE A 572 81.13 28.09 13.67
CA PHE A 572 81.46 28.72 12.39
C PHE A 572 80.67 28.17 11.21
N GLY A 573 80.04 26.99 11.30
CA GLY A 573 79.15 26.45 10.27
C GLY A 573 79.64 26.65 8.83
N THR A 574 78.76 27.14 7.94
CA THR A 574 79.08 27.41 6.53
C THR A 574 79.97 28.64 6.31
N THR A 575 80.23 29.43 7.34
CA THR A 575 80.99 30.68 7.25
C THR A 575 82.48 30.44 6.95
N LEU A 576 83.03 29.27 7.27
CA LEU A 576 84.42 28.91 6.90
C LEU A 576 84.61 28.76 5.38
N ASN A 577 83.53 28.51 4.63
CA ASN A 577 83.55 28.43 3.16
C ASN A 577 83.24 29.78 2.48
N SER A 578 83.07 30.86 3.26
CA SER A 578 82.68 32.18 2.75
C SER A 578 83.88 33.03 2.35
N PHE A 579 83.62 34.05 1.51
CA PHE A 579 84.60 35.01 1.00
C PHE A 579 84.20 36.42 1.42
N VAL A 580 85.18 37.22 1.83
CA VAL A 580 85.01 38.63 2.19
C VAL A 580 85.30 39.49 0.97
N VAL A 581 84.37 40.39 0.63
CA VAL A 581 84.47 41.33 -0.51
C VAL A 581 84.33 42.76 0.00
N THR A 582 85.07 43.69 -0.60
CA THR A 582 85.15 45.09 -0.13
C THR A 582 84.12 46.01 -0.78
N SER A 583 83.46 45.59 -1.88
CA SER A 583 82.44 46.40 -2.56
C SER A 583 81.23 45.58 -3.04
N PRO A 584 80.03 46.18 -3.15
CA PRO A 584 78.86 45.52 -3.73
C PRO A 584 79.04 45.10 -5.20
N ARG A 585 79.94 45.78 -5.92
CA ARG A 585 80.28 45.46 -7.31
C ARG A 585 81.09 44.17 -7.39
N ASP A 586 82.07 44.00 -6.50
CA ASP A 586 82.91 42.81 -6.43
C ASP A 586 82.12 41.58 -5.95
N SER A 587 81.14 41.79 -5.07
CA SER A 587 80.18 40.73 -4.66
C SER A 587 79.42 40.13 -5.86
N LYS A 588 78.93 40.97 -6.79
CA LYS A 588 78.21 40.50 -8.00
C LYS A 588 79.10 39.73 -8.96
N ILE A 589 80.36 40.16 -9.12
CA ILE A 589 81.35 39.49 -9.98
C ILE A 589 81.68 38.10 -9.41
N LEU A 590 81.90 38.01 -8.10
CA LEU A 590 82.15 36.74 -7.42
C LEU A 590 80.96 35.77 -7.57
N PHE A 591 79.72 36.26 -7.43
CA PHE A 591 78.52 35.44 -7.59
C PHE A 591 78.33 34.93 -9.03
N GLN A 592 78.74 35.71 -10.04
CA GLN A 592 78.74 35.26 -11.44
C GLN A 592 79.79 34.16 -11.70
N ILE A 593 80.96 34.25 -11.08
CA ILE A 593 82.00 33.23 -11.17
C ILE A 593 81.54 31.94 -10.48
N MET A 594 80.95 32.05 -9.28
CA MET A 594 80.39 30.91 -8.56
C MET A 594 79.30 30.18 -9.37
N ARG A 595 78.38 30.90 -10.03
CA ARG A 595 77.39 30.29 -10.94
C ARG A 595 78.03 29.61 -12.16
N LYS A 596 79.11 30.14 -12.73
CA LYS A 596 79.80 29.54 -13.89
C LYS A 596 80.50 28.23 -13.55
N VAL A 597 81.02 28.11 -12.33
CA VAL A 597 81.72 26.91 -11.85
C VAL A 597 80.75 25.92 -11.17
N SER A 598 79.44 26.25 -11.15
CA SER A 598 78.39 25.45 -10.49
C SER A 598 78.76 25.16 -9.03
N TRP A 599 79.17 26.21 -8.33
CA TRP A 599 79.43 26.25 -6.89
C TRP A 599 78.16 26.55 -6.11
#